data_AF-A0A4R6FL06-F1
#
_entry.id   AF-A0A4R6FL06-F1
#
_cell.length_a   1.000
_cell.length_b   1.000
_cell.length_c   1.000
_cell.angle_alpha   90.00
_cell.angle_beta   90.00
_cell.angle_gamma   90.00
#
_symmetry.space_group_name_H-M   'P 1'
#
loop_
_entity.id
_entity.type
_entity.pdbx_description
1 polymer ?
#
loop_
_entity_poly.entity_id
_entity_poly.type
_entity_poly.pdbx_seq_one_letter_code
_entity_poly.pdbx_strand_id
1 'polypeptide(L)'
;MLLFYRLCQKLKEKIMLRRPSEIDYLESYYIANYTAAIYYKHGVLSTKKPFLKRLFKSLYNHKKTLKDDLDKHILEAKDQEYLDILIKKCKKEILQMQRKLSETPNLKSGRICIEMEKQFIKQLHHTLSNLTDGNLRNTCLAHKHTSKPLQKQLILVNKYLI
;
A
#
# COMPACT_ATOMS: atom_id res chain seq x y z
N MET A 1 15.92 6.62 -41.62
CA MET A 1 15.97 7.65 -40.55
C MET A 1 14.60 7.96 -39.93
N LEU A 2 13.52 8.13 -40.71
CA LEU A 2 12.17 8.46 -40.21
C LEU A 2 11.51 7.39 -39.30
N LEU A 3 11.82 6.10 -39.50
CA LEU A 3 11.28 5.00 -38.69
C LEU A 3 11.84 5.00 -37.25
N PHE A 4 13.12 5.33 -37.08
CA PHE A 4 13.76 5.40 -35.76
C PHE A 4 13.23 6.59 -34.95
N TYR A 5 13.00 7.73 -35.62
CA TYR A 5 12.41 8.91 -35.00
C TYR A 5 10.97 8.66 -34.54
N ARG A 6 10.15 7.95 -35.33
CA ARG A 6 8.79 7.52 -34.94
C ARG A 6 8.79 6.51 -33.80
N LEU A 7 9.79 5.62 -33.73
CA LEU A 7 9.94 4.67 -32.62
C LEU A 7 10.37 5.40 -31.33
N CYS A 8 11.30 6.34 -31.42
CA CYS A 8 11.69 7.21 -30.31
C CYS A 8 10.56 8.15 -29.88
N GLN A 9 9.69 8.62 -30.80
CA GLN A 9 8.48 9.37 -30.47
C GLN A 9 7.45 8.48 -29.77
N LYS A 10 7.20 7.26 -30.24
CA LYS A 10 6.31 6.31 -29.55
C LYS A 10 6.85 5.89 -28.19
N LEU A 11 8.16 5.75 -28.03
CA LEU A 11 8.81 5.53 -26.74
C LEU A 11 8.72 6.78 -25.85
N LYS A 12 8.91 7.99 -26.38
CA LYS A 12 8.73 9.27 -25.66
C LYS A 12 7.27 9.53 -25.27
N GLU A 13 6.30 9.18 -26.11
CA GLU A 13 4.86 9.25 -25.83
C GLU A 13 4.45 8.21 -24.80
N LYS A 14 5.13 7.06 -24.75
CA LYS A 14 4.96 6.08 -23.65
C LYS A 14 5.62 6.54 -22.34
N ILE A 15 6.57 7.49 -22.42
CA ILE A 15 7.32 8.10 -21.30
C ILE A 15 6.66 9.41 -20.81
N MET A 16 5.66 9.94 -21.51
CA MET A 16 4.86 11.11 -21.10
C MET A 16 3.45 10.65 -20.70
N LEU A 17 2.82 10.96 -19.58
CA LEU A 17 3.03 11.89 -18.48
C LEU A 17 2.03 11.41 -17.41
N ARG A 18 2.44 10.65 -16.38
CA ARG A 18 1.57 10.58 -15.18
C ARG A 18 1.46 11.99 -14.64
N ARG A 19 0.25 12.49 -14.43
CA ARG A 19 0.07 13.86 -13.90
C ARG A 19 0.79 13.93 -12.54
N PRO A 20 1.44 15.04 -12.16
CA PRO A 20 2.06 15.18 -10.84
C PRO A 20 1.12 14.76 -9.70
N SER A 21 -0.17 15.10 -9.83
CA SER A 21 -1.23 14.68 -8.92
C SER A 21 -1.40 13.16 -8.79
N GLU A 22 -1.23 12.38 -9.86
CA GLU A 22 -1.32 10.90 -9.82
C GLU A 22 -0.16 10.27 -9.05
N ILE A 23 1.02 10.88 -9.17
CA ILE A 23 2.20 10.46 -8.40
C ILE A 23 1.96 10.74 -6.91
N ASP A 24 1.34 11.86 -6.56
CA ASP A 24 0.98 12.18 -5.17
C ASP A 24 -0.03 11.18 -4.59
N TYR A 25 -1.04 10.79 -5.38
CA TYR A 25 -2.01 9.75 -4.96
C TYR A 25 -1.37 8.37 -4.83
N LEU A 26 -0.40 8.06 -5.69
CA LEU A 26 0.37 6.83 -5.64
C LEU A 26 1.31 6.80 -4.44
N GLU A 27 2.02 7.90 -4.16
CA GLU A 27 2.86 8.09 -2.99
C GLU A 27 2.06 7.91 -1.70
N SER A 28 0.90 8.58 -1.59
CA SER A 28 0.02 8.44 -0.43
C SER A 28 -0.48 7.00 -0.24
N TYR A 29 -0.83 6.33 -1.35
CA TYR A 29 -1.24 4.93 -1.31
C TYR A 29 -0.11 3.98 -0.93
N TYR A 30 1.10 4.24 -1.43
CA TYR A 30 2.30 3.49 -1.13
C TYR A 30 2.66 3.58 0.35
N ILE A 31 2.62 4.79 0.92
CA ILE A 31 2.86 5.02 2.35
C ILE A 31 1.81 4.27 3.19
N ALA A 32 0.52 4.37 2.85
CA ALA A 32 -0.54 3.65 3.55
C ALA A 32 -0.34 2.13 3.51
N ASN A 33 0.05 1.58 2.35
CA ASN A 33 0.38 0.15 2.19
C ASN A 33 1.57 -0.26 3.07
N TYR A 34 2.66 0.50 3.02
CA TYR A 34 3.89 0.22 3.74
C TYR A 34 3.66 0.25 5.26
N THR A 35 2.92 1.25 5.74
CA THR A 35 2.57 1.36 7.16
C THR A 35 1.70 0.19 7.60
N ALA A 36 0.64 -0.16 6.86
CA ALA A 36 -0.21 -1.31 7.18
C ALA A 36 0.59 -2.61 7.26
N ALA A 37 1.54 -2.82 6.33
CA ALA A 37 2.41 -4.00 6.33
C ALA A 37 3.23 -4.12 7.63
N ILE A 38 3.81 -3.02 8.13
CA ILE A 38 4.58 -3.03 9.37
C ILE A 38 3.71 -3.40 10.58
N TYR A 39 2.46 -2.90 10.64
CA TYR A 39 1.55 -3.27 11.71
C TYR A 39 1.12 -4.72 11.66
N TYR A 40 0.87 -5.28 10.49
CA TYR A 40 0.60 -6.71 10.37
C TYR A 40 1.80 -7.55 10.77
N LYS A 41 3.02 -7.13 10.41
CA LYS A 41 4.25 -7.78 10.88
C LYS A 41 4.33 -7.75 12.41
N HIS A 42 4.04 -6.61 13.04
CA HIS A 42 3.97 -6.51 14.49
C HIS A 42 2.85 -7.40 15.08
N GLY A 43 1.68 -7.44 14.45
CA GLY A 43 0.56 -8.32 14.81
C GLY A 43 0.95 -9.80 14.80
N VAL A 44 1.70 -10.25 13.78
CA VAL A 44 2.22 -11.62 13.68
C VAL A 44 3.15 -11.97 14.84
N LEU A 45 4.01 -11.02 15.26
CA LEU A 45 4.99 -11.23 16.32
C LEU A 45 4.37 -11.16 17.72
N SER A 46 3.38 -10.29 17.92
CA SER A 46 2.78 -10.01 19.23
C SER A 46 1.64 -10.97 19.60
N THR A 47 0.93 -11.53 18.62
CA THR A 47 -0.25 -12.37 18.92
C THR A 47 0.12 -13.82 19.26
N LYS A 48 -0.45 -14.33 20.36
CA LYS A 48 -0.38 -15.75 20.73
C LYS A 48 -1.48 -16.59 20.07
N LYS A 49 -2.53 -15.97 19.52
CA LYS A 49 -3.68 -16.69 18.94
C LYS A 49 -3.31 -17.18 17.52
N PRO A 50 -3.25 -18.50 17.24
CA PRO A 50 -2.79 -19.03 15.95
C PRO A 50 -3.61 -18.52 14.76
N PHE A 51 -4.92 -18.40 14.94
CA PHE A 51 -5.82 -17.89 13.91
C PHE A 51 -5.51 -16.43 13.53
N LEU A 52 -5.34 -15.55 14.53
CA LEU A 52 -4.94 -14.16 14.30
C LEU A 52 -3.59 -14.06 13.60
N LYS A 53 -2.63 -14.89 14.03
CA LYS A 53 -1.30 -14.94 13.43
C LYS A 53 -1.36 -15.29 11.95
N ARG A 54 -2.19 -16.27 11.57
CA ARG A 54 -2.42 -16.65 10.17
C ARG A 54 -3.04 -15.49 9.39
N LEU A 55 -4.07 -14.84 9.93
CA LEU A 55 -4.74 -13.70 9.29
C LEU A 55 -3.77 -12.53 9.06
N PHE A 56 -3.00 -12.13 10.07
CA PHE A 56 -2.01 -11.07 9.94
C PHE A 56 -0.90 -11.44 8.96
N LYS A 57 -0.49 -12.70 8.89
CA LYS A 57 0.48 -13.16 7.89
C LYS A 57 -0.09 -13.03 6.46
N SER A 58 -1.35 -13.40 6.25
CA SER A 58 -2.01 -13.23 4.95
C SER A 58 -2.14 -11.76 4.55
N LEU A 59 -2.53 -10.89 5.48
CA LEU A 59 -2.58 -9.44 5.27
C LEU A 59 -1.20 -8.86 4.94
N TYR A 60 -0.17 -9.24 5.70
CA TYR A 60 1.21 -8.83 5.45
C TYR A 60 1.70 -9.25 4.06
N ASN A 61 1.48 -10.52 3.70
CA ASN A 61 1.87 -11.03 2.39
C ASN A 61 1.16 -10.29 1.26
N HIS A 62 -0.14 -10.00 1.41
CA HIS A 62 -0.88 -9.20 0.45
C HIS A 62 -0.27 -7.79 0.27
N LYS A 63 0.05 -7.10 1.37
CA LYS A 63 0.70 -5.77 1.29
C LYS A 63 2.11 -5.84 0.68
N LYS A 64 2.84 -6.93 0.90
CA LYS A 64 4.14 -7.17 0.26
C LYS A 64 4.00 -7.31 -1.25
N THR A 65 3.10 -8.16 -1.74
CA THR A 65 2.83 -8.31 -3.17
C THR A 65 2.39 -6.98 -3.79
N LEU A 66 1.50 -6.25 -3.12
CA LEU A 66 1.08 -4.93 -3.58
C LEU A 66 2.26 -3.95 -3.66
N LYS A 67 3.15 -3.94 -2.67
CA LYS A 67 4.36 -3.10 -2.70
C LYS A 67 5.21 -3.42 -3.93
N ASP A 68 5.47 -4.71 -4.17
CA ASP A 68 6.32 -5.13 -5.29
C ASP A 68 5.72 -4.71 -6.65
N ASP A 69 4.39 -4.72 -6.78
CA ASP A 69 3.71 -4.21 -7.98
C ASP A 69 3.73 -2.67 -8.05
N LEU A 70 3.55 -1.98 -6.94
CA LEU A 70 3.64 -0.51 -6.90
C LEU A 70 5.07 -0.03 -7.21
N ASP A 71 6.11 -0.74 -6.74
CA ASP A 71 7.51 -0.43 -7.07
C ASP A 71 7.72 -0.44 -8.58
N LYS A 72 7.21 -1.46 -9.29
CA LYS A 72 7.29 -1.53 -10.75
C LYS A 72 6.60 -0.33 -11.39
N HIS A 73 5.38 -0.01 -10.96
CA HIS A 73 4.64 1.15 -11.47
C HIS A 73 5.35 2.47 -11.21
N ILE A 74 6.05 2.60 -10.08
CA ILE A 74 6.85 3.79 -9.76
C ILE A 74 8.08 3.85 -10.66
N LEU A 75 8.82 2.76 -10.82
CA LEU A 75 10.02 2.68 -11.67
C LEU A 75 9.71 2.84 -13.18
N GLU A 76 8.48 2.54 -13.60
CA GLU A 76 8.02 2.85 -14.97
C GLU A 76 7.78 4.34 -15.18
N ALA A 77 7.42 5.09 -14.11
CA ALA A 77 7.07 6.51 -14.18
C ALA A 77 8.18 7.45 -13.67
N LYS A 78 9.11 6.92 -12.88
CA LYS A 78 10.17 7.61 -12.13
C LYS A 78 11.39 6.70 -12.02
N ASP A 79 12.47 7.20 -11.43
CA ASP A 79 13.71 6.47 -11.24
C ASP A 79 13.84 5.80 -9.86
N GLN A 80 14.92 5.04 -9.70
CA GLN A 80 15.25 4.38 -8.44
C GLN A 80 15.50 5.38 -7.30
N GLU A 81 16.06 6.56 -7.60
CA GLU A 81 16.31 7.59 -6.59
C GLU A 81 15.00 8.08 -5.97
N TYR A 82 13.96 8.32 -6.77
CA TYR A 82 12.65 8.68 -6.27
C TYR A 82 12.03 7.57 -5.39
N LEU A 83 12.17 6.30 -5.79
CA LEU A 83 11.69 5.17 -5.00
C LEU A 83 12.42 5.10 -3.63
N ASP A 84 13.72 5.34 -3.60
CA ASP A 84 14.50 5.36 -2.35
C ASP A 84 14.09 6.50 -1.43
N ILE A 85 13.80 7.69 -1.98
CA ILE A 85 13.24 8.83 -1.23
C ILE A 85 11.88 8.44 -0.64
N LEU A 86 11.01 7.80 -1.41
CA LEU A 86 9.70 7.37 -0.95
C LEU A 86 9.80 6.34 0.19
N ILE A 87 10.72 5.38 0.11
CA ILE A 87 10.98 4.43 1.18
C ILE A 87 11.47 5.15 2.45
N LYS A 88 12.33 6.17 2.33
CA LYS A 88 12.76 7.00 3.46
C LYS A 88 11.58 7.75 4.09
N LYS A 89 10.67 8.32 3.29
CA LYS A 89 9.43 8.95 3.78
C LYS A 89 8.56 7.95 4.55
N CYS A 90 8.37 6.75 4.03
CA CYS A 90 7.61 5.68 4.70
C CYS A 90 8.19 5.34 6.08
N LYS A 91 9.52 5.22 6.19
CA LYS A 91 10.19 4.96 7.48
C LYS A 91 9.96 6.09 8.49
N LYS A 92 9.97 7.35 8.03
CA LYS A 92 9.69 8.51 8.88
C LYS A 92 8.26 8.52 9.40
N GLU A 93 7.29 8.23 8.54
CA GLU A 93 5.87 8.07 8.91
C GLU A 93 5.67 6.98 9.98
N ILE A 94 6.30 5.82 9.81
CA ILE A 94 6.22 4.73 10.80
C ILE A 94 6.75 5.18 12.15
N LEU A 95 7.91 5.85 12.20
CA LEU A 95 8.48 6.33 13.46
C LEU A 95 7.54 7.32 14.17
N GLN A 96 6.89 8.22 13.42
CA GLN A 96 5.91 9.14 13.99
C GLN A 96 4.69 8.41 14.56
N MET A 97 4.18 7.40 13.85
CA MET A 97 3.05 6.62 14.33
C MET A 97 3.41 5.73 15.53
N GLN A 98 4.60 5.12 15.54
CA GLN A 98 5.08 4.34 16.68
C GLN A 98 5.16 5.19 17.95
N ARG A 99 5.62 6.45 17.85
CA ARG A 99 5.63 7.40 18.97
C ARG A 99 4.21 7.67 19.50
N LYS A 100 3.25 7.94 18.61
CA LYS A 100 1.83 8.14 18.99
C LYS A 100 1.22 6.92 19.68
N LEU A 101 1.62 5.71 19.29
CA LEU A 101 1.14 4.48 19.91
C LEU A 101 1.80 4.20 21.26
N SER A 102 3.08 4.54 21.44
CA SER A 102 3.73 4.44 22.76
C SER A 102 3.09 5.37 23.79
N GLU A 103 2.52 6.49 23.35
CA GLU A 103 1.74 7.41 24.19
C GLU A 103 0.35 6.87 24.56
N THR A 104 -0.12 5.80 23.90
CA THR A 104 -1.44 5.18 24.13
C THR A 104 -1.32 3.69 24.49
N PRO A 105 -0.82 3.36 25.69
CA PRO A 105 -0.40 2.00 26.08
C PRO A 105 -1.53 0.95 26.11
N ASN A 106 -2.80 1.36 26.09
CA ASN A 106 -3.97 0.47 26.18
C ASN A 106 -4.55 0.03 24.82
N LEU A 107 -3.95 0.41 23.69
CA LEU A 107 -4.43 -0.02 22.37
C LEU A 107 -4.00 -1.46 22.06
N LYS A 108 -4.96 -2.40 22.13
CA LYS A 108 -4.77 -3.78 21.66
C LYS A 108 -4.29 -3.78 20.21
N SER A 109 -3.23 -4.54 19.91
CA SER A 109 -2.63 -4.65 18.56
C SER A 109 -3.63 -4.99 17.44
N GLY A 110 -4.68 -5.75 17.77
CA GLY A 110 -5.78 -6.04 16.86
C GLY A 110 -6.60 -4.82 16.44
N ARG A 111 -6.88 -3.90 17.38
CA ARG A 111 -7.61 -2.64 17.11
C ARG A 111 -6.81 -1.73 16.17
N ILE A 112 -5.50 -1.61 16.41
CA ILE A 112 -4.59 -0.86 15.53
C ILE A 112 -4.61 -1.45 14.12
N CYS A 113 -4.50 -2.77 13.97
CA CYS A 113 -4.55 -3.43 12.66
C CYS A 113 -5.84 -3.10 11.87
N ILE A 114 -6.98 -2.96 12.55
CA ILE A 114 -8.25 -2.60 11.92
C ILE A 114 -8.29 -1.15 11.49
N GLU A 115 -7.81 -0.25 12.35
CA GLU A 115 -7.73 1.17 12.02
C GLU A 115 -6.81 1.39 10.81
N MET A 116 -5.68 0.70 10.78
CA MET A 116 -4.77 0.69 9.62
C MET A 116 -5.44 0.15 8.36
N GLU A 117 -6.18 -0.96 8.43
CA GLU A 117 -6.88 -1.49 7.26
C GLU A 117 -7.98 -0.53 6.77
N LYS A 118 -8.71 0.12 7.67
CA LYS A 118 -9.72 1.14 7.31
C LYS A 118 -9.07 2.32 6.60
N GLN A 119 -7.97 2.84 7.13
CA GLN A 119 -7.21 3.93 6.51
C GLN A 119 -6.69 3.53 5.13
N PHE A 120 -6.09 2.34 5.02
CA PHE A 120 -5.61 1.80 3.74
C PHE A 120 -6.73 1.73 2.69
N ILE A 121 -7.93 1.26 3.07
CA ILE A 121 -9.06 1.14 2.14
C ILE A 121 -9.60 2.49 1.73
N LYS A 122 -9.68 3.45 2.67
CA LYS A 122 -10.05 4.83 2.35
C LYS A 122 -9.07 5.40 1.32
N GLN A 123 -7.77 5.17 1.51
CA GLN A 123 -6.74 5.61 0.59
C GLN A 123 -6.85 4.91 -0.78
N LEU A 124 -7.07 3.59 -0.80
CA LEU A 124 -7.29 2.82 -2.04
C LEU A 124 -8.48 3.37 -2.85
N HIS A 125 -9.61 3.66 -2.20
CA HIS A 125 -10.76 4.24 -2.88
C HIS A 125 -10.48 5.63 -3.44
N HIS A 126 -9.79 6.47 -2.67
CA HIS A 126 -9.38 7.80 -3.11
C HIS A 126 -8.40 7.74 -4.29
N THR A 127 -7.41 6.85 -4.24
CA THR A 127 -6.47 6.65 -5.33
C THR A 127 -7.20 6.11 -6.58
N LEU A 128 -8.10 5.13 -6.44
CA LEU A 128 -8.86 4.59 -7.57
C LEU A 128 -9.80 5.60 -8.23
N SER A 129 -10.34 6.60 -7.50
CA SER A 129 -11.20 7.63 -8.09
C SER A 129 -10.41 8.65 -8.91
N ASN A 130 -9.12 8.81 -8.63
CA ASN A 130 -8.28 9.85 -9.21
C ASN A 130 -7.24 9.33 -10.22
N LEU A 131 -7.06 8.01 -10.31
CA LEU A 131 -6.17 7.38 -11.29
C LEU A 131 -6.79 7.38 -12.68
N THR A 132 -6.04 7.91 -13.65
CA THR A 132 -6.36 7.87 -15.08
C THR A 132 -5.54 6.80 -15.83
N ASP A 133 -4.39 6.39 -15.29
CA ASP A 133 -3.60 5.26 -15.78
C ASP A 133 -4.35 3.93 -15.64
N GLY A 134 -4.71 3.32 -16.77
CA GLY A 134 -5.45 2.07 -16.82
C GLY A 134 -4.70 0.85 -16.25
N ASN A 135 -3.38 0.77 -16.43
CA ASN A 135 -2.59 -0.37 -15.95
C ASN A 135 -2.43 -0.32 -14.43
N LEU A 136 -2.13 0.86 -13.89
CA LEU A 136 -2.06 1.08 -12.45
C LEU A 136 -3.43 0.90 -11.79
N ARG A 137 -4.50 1.41 -12.42
CA ARG A 137 -5.87 1.22 -11.94
C ARG A 137 -6.26 -0.26 -11.93
N ASN A 138 -5.94 -1.03 -12.98
CA ASN A 138 -6.19 -2.47 -13.02
C ASN A 138 -5.44 -3.22 -11.91
N THR A 139 -4.18 -2.85 -11.66
CA THR A 139 -3.37 -3.41 -10.57
C THR A 139 -4.02 -3.13 -9.21
N CYS A 140 -4.41 -1.89 -8.95
CA CYS A 140 -5.11 -1.49 -7.72
C CYS A 140 -6.47 -2.21 -7.56
N LEU A 141 -7.22 -2.41 -8.64
CA LEU A 141 -8.48 -3.16 -8.63
C LEU A 141 -8.27 -4.64 -8.32
N ALA A 142 -7.26 -5.28 -8.92
CA ALA A 142 -6.91 -6.66 -8.62
C ALA A 142 -6.61 -6.84 -7.13
N HIS A 143 -5.77 -5.95 -6.58
CA HIS A 143 -5.45 -5.94 -5.15
C HIS A 143 -6.65 -5.62 -4.25
N LYS A 144 -7.59 -4.78 -4.70
CA LYS A 144 -8.87 -4.55 -4.00
C LYS A 144 -9.68 -5.83 -3.89
N HIS A 145 -9.78 -6.60 -4.98
CA HIS A 145 -10.52 -7.86 -5.01
C HIS A 145 -9.90 -8.89 -4.06
N THR A 146 -8.58 -9.03 -4.04
CA THR A 146 -7.88 -9.96 -3.15
C THR A 146 -7.89 -9.53 -1.68
N SER A 147 -7.90 -8.21 -1.39
CA SER A 147 -7.94 -7.68 -0.02
C SER A 147 -9.32 -7.80 0.64
N LYS A 148 -10.41 -7.78 -0.14
CA LYS A 148 -11.80 -7.82 0.36
C LYS A 148 -12.12 -9.02 1.28
N PRO A 149 -11.76 -10.28 0.96
CA PRO A 149 -12.00 -11.39 1.89
C PRO A 149 -11.19 -11.28 3.18
N LEU A 150 -9.93 -10.82 3.10
CA LEU A 150 -9.08 -10.62 4.28
C LEU A 150 -9.65 -9.53 5.20
N GLN A 151 -10.16 -8.45 4.63
CA GLN A 151 -10.85 -7.40 5.37
C GLN A 151 -12.09 -7.94 6.09
N LYS A 152 -12.94 -8.72 5.41
CA LYS A 152 -14.13 -9.32 6.03
C LYS A 152 -13.75 -10.21 7.21
N GLN A 153 -12.69 -11.00 7.07
CA GLN A 153 -12.16 -11.83 8.16
C GLN A 153 -11.65 -10.97 9.32
N LEU A 154 -10.92 -9.89 9.05
CA LEU A 154 -10.44 -8.96 10.08
C LEU A 154 -11.59 -8.30 10.86
N ILE A 155 -12.66 -7.89 10.17
CA ILE A 155 -13.87 -7.31 10.81
C ILE A 155 -14.59 -8.34 11.68
N LEU A 156 -14.78 -9.57 11.17
CA LEU A 156 -15.40 -10.65 11.93
C LEU A 156 -14.60 -10.96 13.19
N VAL A 157 -13.29 -11.11 13.05
CA VAL A 157 -12.37 -11.32 14.17
C VAL A 157 -12.48 -10.20 15.20
N ASN A 158 -12.57 -8.95 14.77
CA ASN A 158 -12.76 -7.85 15.71
C ASN A 158 -14.05 -7.97 16.51
N LYS A 159 -15.14 -8.35 15.84
CA LYS A 159 -16.46 -8.44 16.48
C LYS A 159 -16.53 -9.58 17.50
N TYR A 160 -15.77 -10.67 17.31
CA TYR A 160 -15.94 -11.90 18.07
C TYR A 160 -14.72 -12.32 18.91
N LEU A 161 -13.51 -11.74 18.72
CA LEU A 161 -12.27 -12.27 19.29
C LEU A 161 -11.27 -11.23 19.85
N ILE A 162 -11.50 -9.93 19.68
CA ILE A 162 -10.62 -8.83 20.14
C ILE A 162 -11.38 -7.98 21.17
#